data_AF-A0A2K2D1L8-F1
#
_entry.id   AF-A0A2K2D1L8-F1
#
_cell.length_a   1.000
_cell.length_b   1.000
_cell.length_c   1.000
_cell.angle_alpha   90.00
_cell.angle_beta   90.00
_cell.angle_gamma   90.00
#
_symmetry.space_group_name_H-M   'P 1'
#
loop_
_entity.id
_entity.type
_entity.pdbx_description
1 polymer ?
#
loop_
_entity_poly.entity_id
_entity_poly.type
_entity_poly.pdbx_seq_one_letter_code
_entity_poly.pdbx_strand_id
1 'polypeptide(L)'
;MAFGSVVERNVQRPLMRLISMGGAPILQQLHLEERLLRRTSDNWCIVNDGTAPPTIVMGVSGKVSELVEVEPVLRDNVPVVRRFSGGGTVIVDQGTVFVTFICNKTAVTGLQPFPRDIMSWTGQLYDYAFSHRKFGGNAQSITKDRWVHHTSFLWDYDVKNMNYLKNPKRAPEYRLARNHTDFLCRMNEYMPSRSVFTEGLIAALSEHFTIQQTGPETALSHDNDFEPSTKLLSPQDLQDIISSKESSTVQRVPGWPQS
;
A
#
# COMPACT_ATOMS: atom_id res chain seq x y z
N MET A 1 36.41 -38.46 22.31
CA MET A 1 36.00 -37.72 21.11
C MET A 1 35.12 -36.57 21.58
N ALA A 2 35.60 -35.33 21.42
CA ALA A 2 34.87 -34.15 21.87
C ALA A 2 33.77 -33.81 20.87
N PHE A 3 32.54 -33.64 21.37
CA PHE A 3 31.44 -33.08 20.60
C PHE A 3 31.79 -31.63 20.27
N GLY A 4 31.97 -31.35 18.97
CA GLY A 4 32.17 -29.99 18.48
C GLY A 4 30.93 -29.16 18.78
N SER A 5 31.07 -28.18 19.66
CA SER A 5 30.09 -27.10 19.81
C SER A 5 29.95 -26.41 18.46
N VAL A 6 28.77 -26.47 17.86
CA VAL A 6 28.41 -25.59 16.76
C VAL A 6 28.51 -24.17 17.32
N VAL A 7 29.54 -23.44 16.89
CA VAL A 7 29.64 -22.01 17.13
C VAL A 7 28.45 -21.39 16.40
N GLU A 8 27.40 -21.03 17.13
CA GLU A 8 26.40 -20.09 16.63
C GLU A 8 27.16 -18.82 16.23
N ARG A 9 27.38 -18.67 14.92
CA ARG A 9 27.86 -17.40 14.39
C ARG A 9 26.82 -16.38 14.81
N ASN A 10 27.25 -15.43 15.63
CA ASN A 10 26.46 -14.27 15.99
C ASN A 10 26.29 -13.43 14.71
N VAL A 11 25.36 -13.83 13.84
CA VAL A 11 25.08 -13.14 12.59
C VAL A 11 24.43 -11.83 13.00
N GLN A 12 25.19 -10.74 12.88
CA GLN A 12 24.70 -9.40 13.19
C GLN A 12 23.45 -9.15 12.33
N ARG A 13 22.30 -8.99 13.00
CA ARG A 13 21.04 -8.69 12.32
C ARG A 13 21.16 -7.36 11.58
N PRO A 14 20.70 -7.26 10.32
CA PRO A 14 20.72 -6.01 9.58
C PRO A 14 19.91 -4.93 10.33
N LEU A 15 20.29 -3.67 10.12
CA LEU A 15 19.58 -2.54 10.69
C LEU A 15 18.26 -2.31 9.94
N MET A 16 17.18 -2.07 10.68
CA MET A 16 15.89 -1.59 10.19
C MET A 16 15.57 -0.26 10.87
N ARG A 17 15.48 0.81 10.08
CA ARG A 17 15.08 2.13 10.55
C ARG A 17 13.57 2.23 10.58
N LEU A 18 13.01 2.47 11.75
CA LEU A 18 11.57 2.55 11.97
C LEU A 18 11.12 4.01 12.07
N ILE A 19 10.18 4.41 11.22
CA ILE A 19 9.50 5.71 11.24
C ILE A 19 8.04 5.46 11.64
N SER A 20 7.59 6.12 12.70
CA SER A 20 6.19 6.10 13.13
C SER A 20 5.55 7.46 12.85
N MET A 21 4.43 7.46 12.13
CA MET A 21 3.69 8.66 11.73
C MET A 21 2.29 8.61 12.35
N GLY A 22 1.85 9.71 12.95
CA GLY A 22 0.56 9.83 13.62
C GLY A 22 -0.55 10.33 12.69
N GLY A 23 -0.71 9.74 11.50
CA GLY A 23 -1.79 10.10 10.58
C GLY A 23 -1.39 11.06 9.47
N ALA A 24 -0.16 10.94 8.95
CA ALA A 24 0.30 11.81 7.87
C ALA A 24 -0.54 11.64 6.59
N PRO A 25 -0.70 12.70 5.77
CA PRO A 25 -1.36 12.59 4.46
C PRO A 25 -0.69 11.51 3.60
N ILE A 26 -1.50 10.63 3.00
CA ILE A 26 -0.97 9.46 2.27
C ILE A 26 -0.07 9.84 1.10
N LEU A 27 -0.29 11.00 0.50
CA LEU A 27 0.61 11.54 -0.53
C LEU A 27 2.03 11.78 0.02
N GLN A 28 2.15 12.36 1.22
CA GLN A 28 3.42 12.62 1.87
C GLN A 28 4.14 11.30 2.22
N GLN A 29 3.40 10.31 2.73
CA GLN A 29 3.95 8.99 3.00
C GLN A 29 4.47 8.33 1.71
N LEU A 30 3.68 8.33 0.63
CA LEU A 30 4.10 7.72 -0.64
C LEU A 30 5.31 8.42 -1.27
N HIS A 31 5.42 9.74 -1.12
CA HIS A 31 6.62 10.49 -1.54
C HIS A 31 7.85 10.10 -0.73
N LEU A 32 7.70 9.95 0.59
CA LEU A 32 8.75 9.45 1.46
C LEU A 32 9.18 8.04 1.09
N GLU A 33 8.22 7.12 0.90
CA GLU A 33 8.48 5.74 0.47
C GLU A 33 9.26 5.68 -0.84
N GLU A 34 8.83 6.46 -1.83
CA GLU A 34 9.45 6.47 -3.14
C GLU A 34 10.87 7.05 -3.09
N ARG A 35 11.08 8.14 -2.34
CA ARG A 35 12.41 8.71 -2.11
C ARG A 35 13.30 7.70 -1.41
N LEU A 36 12.83 7.10 -0.33
CA LEU A 36 13.57 6.10 0.42
C LEU A 36 13.97 4.93 -0.47
N LEU A 37 13.05 4.38 -1.27
CA LEU A 37 13.34 3.28 -2.21
C LEU A 37 14.39 3.65 -3.26
N ARG A 38 14.37 4.88 -3.78
CA ARG A 38 15.19 5.28 -4.93
C ARG A 38 16.52 5.96 -4.56
N ARG A 39 16.63 6.53 -3.37
CA ARG A 39 17.76 7.41 -2.98
C ARG A 39 18.55 6.94 -1.76
N THR A 40 18.11 5.90 -1.06
CA THR A 40 18.84 5.37 0.10
C THR A 40 19.26 3.92 -0.11
N SER A 41 20.08 3.40 0.80
CA SER A 41 20.46 1.99 0.86
C SER A 41 20.10 1.34 2.20
N ASP A 42 19.62 2.08 3.20
CA ASP A 42 19.17 1.49 4.47
C ASP A 42 17.90 0.65 4.31
N ASN A 43 17.58 -0.20 5.29
CA ASN A 43 16.26 -0.83 5.37
C ASN A 43 15.33 0.02 6.23
N TRP A 44 14.08 0.14 5.81
CA TRP A 44 13.08 0.99 6.45
C TRP A 44 11.79 0.23 6.73
N CYS A 45 11.22 0.52 7.89
CA CYS A 45 9.84 0.21 8.23
C CYS A 45 9.13 1.53 8.51
N ILE A 46 8.01 1.79 7.84
CA ILE A 46 7.17 2.96 8.11
C ILE A 46 5.83 2.46 8.62
N VAL A 47 5.39 2.98 9.76
CA VAL A 47 4.03 2.78 10.26
C VAL A 47 3.33 4.14 10.25
N ASN A 48 2.18 4.24 9.59
CA ASN A 48 1.35 5.44 9.64
C ASN A 48 -0.04 5.09 10.18
N ASP A 49 -0.41 5.76 11.25
CA ASP A 49 -1.67 5.52 11.96
C ASP A 49 -2.78 6.44 11.42
N GLY A 50 -3.43 6.01 10.34
CA GLY A 50 -4.46 6.80 9.67
C GLY A 50 -3.92 7.69 8.56
N THR A 51 -4.86 8.31 7.85
CA THR A 51 -4.56 9.42 6.96
C THR A 51 -5.80 10.29 6.80
N ALA A 52 -5.61 11.60 6.59
CA ALA A 52 -6.68 12.53 6.29
C ALA A 52 -6.25 13.52 5.20
N PRO A 53 -7.16 13.95 4.31
CA PRO A 53 -8.55 13.48 4.18
C PRO A 53 -8.65 12.08 3.54
N PRO A 54 -9.85 11.44 3.52
CA PRO A 54 -10.08 10.20 2.76
C PRO A 54 -9.59 10.36 1.32
N THR A 55 -8.76 9.44 0.85
CA THR A 55 -8.03 9.57 -0.40
C THR A 55 -8.08 8.26 -1.19
N ILE A 56 -8.36 8.34 -2.48
CA ILE A 56 -8.26 7.20 -3.40
C ILE A 56 -6.82 7.05 -3.83
N VAL A 57 -6.25 5.86 -3.65
CA VAL A 57 -4.89 5.51 -4.04
C VAL A 57 -4.92 4.42 -5.11
N MET A 58 -4.56 4.78 -6.33
CA MET A 58 -4.53 3.88 -7.48
C MET A 58 -3.11 3.45 -7.85
N GLY A 59 -2.97 2.22 -8.34
CA GLY A 59 -1.70 1.71 -8.84
C GLY A 59 -1.22 2.43 -10.10
N VAL A 60 0.09 2.36 -10.36
CA VAL A 60 0.75 3.07 -11.47
C VAL A 60 0.13 2.80 -12.86
N SER A 61 -0.38 1.59 -13.08
CA SER A 61 -1.00 1.17 -14.35
C SER A 61 -2.54 1.27 -14.35
N GLY A 62 -3.13 1.76 -13.26
CA GLY A 62 -4.58 1.83 -13.11
C GLY A 62 -5.19 2.93 -14.01
N LYS A 63 -6.35 2.63 -14.60
CA LYS A 63 -7.12 3.61 -15.37
C LYS A 63 -8.29 4.11 -14.54
N VAL A 64 -8.37 5.43 -14.35
CA VAL A 64 -9.42 6.08 -13.54
C VAL A 64 -10.81 5.70 -14.06
N SER A 65 -11.02 5.75 -15.38
CA SER A 65 -12.31 5.45 -16.02
C SER A 65 -12.86 4.04 -15.71
N GLU A 66 -11.96 3.09 -15.43
CA GLU A 66 -12.26 1.69 -15.14
C GLU A 66 -12.37 1.38 -13.63
N LEU A 67 -11.78 2.21 -12.77
CA LEU A 67 -11.58 1.89 -11.35
C LEU A 67 -12.28 2.86 -10.38
N VAL A 68 -12.63 4.06 -10.84
CA VAL A 68 -13.17 5.14 -10.01
C VAL A 68 -14.53 5.60 -10.55
N GLU A 69 -15.48 5.82 -9.64
CA GLU A 69 -16.72 6.54 -9.91
C GLU A 69 -16.42 8.04 -9.88
N VAL A 70 -16.29 8.66 -11.05
CA VAL A 70 -15.66 10.00 -11.18
C VAL A 70 -16.59 11.11 -10.71
N GLU A 71 -17.87 10.99 -11.02
CA GLU A 71 -18.90 11.97 -10.69
C GLU A 71 -19.05 12.18 -9.16
N PRO A 72 -19.23 11.13 -8.32
CA PRO A 72 -19.26 11.32 -6.87
C PRO A 72 -17.91 11.79 -6.30
N VAL A 73 -16.78 11.35 -6.87
CA VAL A 73 -15.44 11.78 -6.44
C VAL A 73 -15.24 13.28 -6.65
N LEU A 74 -15.65 13.81 -7.80
CA LEU A 74 -15.59 15.24 -8.09
C LEU A 74 -16.55 16.04 -7.20
N ARG A 75 -17.80 15.57 -7.05
CA ARG A 75 -18.80 16.22 -6.19
C ARG A 75 -18.30 16.36 -4.75
N ASP A 76 -17.71 15.29 -4.22
CA ASP A 76 -17.32 15.19 -2.82
C ASP A 76 -15.86 15.63 -2.59
N ASN A 77 -15.16 16.10 -3.63
CA ASN A 77 -13.76 16.56 -3.63
C ASN A 77 -12.77 15.54 -3.05
N VAL A 78 -12.96 14.25 -3.36
CA VAL A 78 -12.10 13.17 -2.88
C VAL A 78 -10.78 13.15 -3.66
N PRO A 79 -9.61 13.31 -3.02
CA PRO A 79 -8.32 13.27 -3.71
C PRO A 79 -8.06 11.91 -4.37
N VAL A 80 -7.46 11.92 -5.56
CA VAL A 80 -7.04 10.72 -6.29
C VAL A 80 -5.54 10.74 -6.52
N VAL A 81 -4.80 9.84 -5.88
CA VAL A 81 -3.35 9.70 -5.99
C VAL A 81 -3.01 8.48 -6.83
N ARG A 82 -2.19 8.68 -7.88
CA ARG A 82 -1.54 7.59 -8.59
C ARG A 82 -0.17 7.32 -7.97
N ARG A 83 -0.02 6.17 -7.32
CA ARG A 83 1.22 5.78 -6.65
C ARG A 83 2.24 5.17 -7.61
N PHE A 84 3.50 5.17 -7.21
CA PHE A 84 4.63 4.63 -7.96
C PHE A 84 4.65 3.09 -8.06
N SER A 85 3.95 2.39 -7.16
CA SER A 85 3.90 0.93 -7.12
C SER A 85 2.75 0.33 -7.94
N GLY A 86 2.85 -0.97 -8.25
CA GLY A 86 1.79 -1.71 -8.93
C GLY A 86 0.62 -2.06 -8.01
N GLY A 87 -0.32 -2.89 -8.50
CA GLY A 87 -1.46 -3.39 -7.71
C GLY A 87 -2.77 -2.63 -7.93
N GLY A 88 -3.78 -2.91 -7.10
CA GLY A 88 -5.14 -2.41 -7.25
C GLY A 88 -5.35 -0.96 -6.79
N THR A 89 -6.62 -0.54 -6.80
CA THR A 89 -7.06 0.75 -6.26
C THR A 89 -7.75 0.53 -4.92
N VAL A 90 -7.47 1.41 -3.96
CA VAL A 90 -8.10 1.43 -2.63
C VAL A 90 -8.53 2.86 -2.30
N ILE A 91 -9.46 3.00 -1.39
CA ILE A 91 -9.69 4.26 -0.66
C ILE A 91 -9.17 4.06 0.76
N VAL A 92 -8.50 5.08 1.27
CA VAL A 92 -7.88 5.05 2.60
C VAL A 92 -8.23 6.32 3.36
N ASP A 93 -8.29 6.20 4.68
CA ASP A 93 -8.77 7.25 5.58
C ASP A 93 -8.19 7.08 6.98
N GLN A 94 -8.73 7.79 7.98
CA GLN A 94 -8.31 7.68 9.38
C GLN A 94 -8.53 6.27 9.96
N GLY A 95 -9.41 5.47 9.33
CA GLY A 95 -9.67 4.07 9.63
C GLY A 95 -8.60 3.11 9.07
N THR A 96 -7.59 3.61 8.35
CA THR A 96 -6.54 2.79 7.74
C THR A 96 -5.24 2.82 8.54
N VAL A 97 -4.63 1.68 8.82
CA VAL A 97 -3.25 1.60 9.35
C VAL A 97 -2.32 1.16 8.23
N PHE A 98 -1.23 1.87 8.02
CA PHE A 98 -0.27 1.55 6.97
C PHE A 98 1.00 0.96 7.56
N VAL A 99 1.51 -0.08 6.91
CA VAL A 99 2.85 -0.60 7.19
C VAL A 99 3.59 -0.75 5.87
N THR A 100 4.78 -0.17 5.80
CA THR A 100 5.64 -0.24 4.62
C THR A 100 7.01 -0.75 4.98
N PHE A 101 7.47 -1.77 4.27
CA PHE A 101 8.84 -2.27 4.31
C PHE A 101 9.58 -1.86 3.05
N ILE A 102 10.76 -1.26 3.21
CA ILE A 102 11.69 -0.95 2.11
C ILE A 102 13.01 -1.61 2.45
N CYS A 103 13.43 -2.60 1.67
CA CYS A 103 14.57 -3.43 2.02
C CYS A 103 15.50 -3.66 0.84
N ASN A 104 16.77 -3.89 1.15
CA ASN A 104 17.69 -4.50 0.19
C ASN A 104 17.28 -5.93 -0.07
N LYS A 105 17.52 -6.42 -1.29
CA LYS A 105 17.25 -7.82 -1.66
C LYS A 105 18.04 -8.83 -0.81
N THR A 106 19.16 -8.40 -0.22
CA THR A 106 20.01 -9.20 0.65
C THR A 106 19.70 -9.05 2.14
N ALA A 107 18.75 -8.16 2.51
CA ALA A 107 18.48 -7.85 3.91
C ALA A 107 17.80 -9.00 4.67
N VAL A 108 17.06 -9.86 3.97
CA VAL A 108 16.41 -11.03 4.58
C VAL A 108 17.06 -12.28 4.00
N THR A 109 17.74 -13.05 4.85
CA THR A 109 18.43 -14.27 4.43
C THR A 109 17.46 -15.27 3.82
N GLY A 110 17.77 -15.75 2.60
CA GLY A 110 16.97 -16.75 1.90
C GLY A 110 15.72 -16.20 1.19
N LEU A 111 15.36 -14.93 1.37
CA LEU A 111 14.22 -14.33 0.70
C LEU A 111 14.52 -14.06 -0.77
N GLN A 112 13.74 -14.66 -1.67
CA GLN A 112 13.81 -14.31 -3.08
C GLN A 112 13.09 -12.99 -3.34
N PRO A 113 13.63 -12.10 -4.17
CA PRO A 113 13.07 -10.78 -4.41
C PRO A 113 11.94 -10.82 -5.45
N PHE A 114 10.97 -11.72 -5.25
CA PHE A 114 9.81 -11.88 -6.11
C PHE A 114 8.52 -11.59 -5.33
N PRO A 115 7.43 -11.19 -6.02
CA PRO A 115 6.26 -10.70 -5.33
C PRO A 115 5.62 -11.67 -4.33
N ARG A 116 5.61 -12.97 -4.65
CA ARG A 116 5.02 -14.00 -3.80
C ARG A 116 5.86 -14.26 -2.56
N ASP A 117 7.17 -14.35 -2.71
CA ASP A 117 8.11 -14.58 -1.61
C ASP A 117 8.10 -13.40 -0.63
N ILE A 118 8.15 -12.17 -1.15
CA ILE A 118 8.04 -10.95 -0.32
C ILE A 118 6.71 -10.93 0.41
N MET A 119 5.60 -11.23 -0.26
CA MET A 119 4.26 -11.26 0.36
C MET A 119 4.14 -12.35 1.43
N SER A 120 4.74 -13.52 1.20
CA SER A 120 4.74 -14.62 2.17
C SER A 120 5.53 -14.24 3.42
N TRP A 121 6.71 -13.65 3.25
CA TRP A 121 7.55 -13.22 4.36
C TRP A 121 6.91 -12.08 5.15
N THR A 122 6.37 -11.05 4.49
CA THR A 122 5.67 -9.97 5.20
C THR A 122 4.42 -10.47 5.90
N GLY A 123 3.71 -11.44 5.32
CA GLY A 123 2.56 -12.10 5.96
C GLY A 123 2.90 -12.66 7.34
N GLN A 124 4.05 -13.36 7.44
CA GLN A 124 4.52 -13.95 8.69
C GLN A 124 4.77 -12.91 9.80
N LEU A 125 5.22 -11.70 9.44
CA LEU A 125 5.38 -10.60 10.39
C LEU A 125 4.06 -10.11 10.97
N TYR A 126 2.94 -10.50 10.36
CA TYR A 126 1.61 -10.16 10.82
C TYR A 126 0.85 -11.38 11.36
N ASP A 127 1.37 -12.61 11.35
CA ASP A 127 0.57 -13.81 11.65
C ASP A 127 -0.15 -13.76 13.01
N TYR A 128 0.43 -13.09 14.02
CA TYR A 128 -0.23 -12.86 15.32
C TYR A 128 -1.54 -12.04 15.21
N ALA A 129 -1.71 -11.31 14.12
CA ALA A 129 -2.84 -10.47 13.79
C ALA A 129 -3.81 -11.07 12.77
N PHE A 130 -3.36 -12.03 11.98
CA PHE A 130 -4.10 -12.55 10.84
C PHE A 130 -4.29 -14.06 10.99
N SER A 131 -5.52 -14.49 11.29
CA SER A 131 -5.97 -15.85 10.94
C SER A 131 -6.23 -15.92 9.41
N HIS A 132 -7.15 -16.76 8.93
CA HIS A 132 -7.46 -16.93 7.50
C HIS A 132 -8.28 -15.78 6.86
N ARG A 133 -8.09 -14.53 7.29
CA ARG A 133 -8.97 -13.38 6.96
C ARG A 133 -8.21 -12.27 6.24
N LYS A 134 -8.92 -11.54 5.37
CA LYS A 134 -8.34 -10.45 4.59
C LYS A 134 -8.69 -9.09 5.20
N PHE A 135 -7.75 -8.52 5.96
CA PHE A 135 -7.90 -7.17 6.53
C PHE A 135 -7.05 -6.12 5.82
N GLY A 136 -6.42 -6.43 4.68
CA GLY A 136 -5.58 -5.44 4.02
C GLY A 136 -5.35 -5.61 2.53
N GLY A 137 -4.89 -4.53 1.92
CA GLY A 137 -4.45 -4.44 0.53
C GLY A 137 -2.93 -4.33 0.45
N ASN A 138 -2.30 -5.21 -0.32
CA ASN A 138 -0.86 -5.21 -0.53
C ASN A 138 -0.51 -4.66 -1.92
N ALA A 139 0.57 -3.90 -1.99
CA ALA A 139 1.18 -3.48 -3.24
C ALA A 139 2.71 -3.41 -3.09
N GLN A 140 3.40 -3.56 -4.22
CA GLN A 140 4.85 -3.73 -4.23
C GLN A 140 5.48 -3.02 -5.43
N SER A 141 6.75 -2.66 -5.28
CA SER A 141 7.65 -2.26 -6.37
C SER A 141 9.02 -2.87 -6.12
N ILE A 142 9.62 -3.44 -7.16
CA ILE A 142 10.90 -4.15 -7.08
C ILE A 142 11.86 -3.47 -8.06
N THR A 143 12.98 -2.99 -7.55
CA THR A 143 14.06 -2.39 -8.34
C THR A 143 15.20 -3.38 -8.53
N LYS A 144 16.34 -2.93 -9.06
CA LYS A 144 17.51 -3.79 -9.27
C LYS A 144 18.01 -4.40 -7.95
N ASP A 145 18.15 -3.59 -6.90
CA ASP A 145 18.82 -3.99 -5.67
C ASP A 145 17.91 -3.95 -4.43
N ARG A 146 16.71 -3.38 -4.57
CA ARG A 146 15.80 -3.11 -3.46
C ARG A 146 14.36 -3.41 -3.82
N TRP A 147 13.51 -3.49 -2.81
CA TRP A 147 12.08 -3.66 -2.97
C TRP A 147 11.34 -2.86 -1.91
N VAL A 148 10.10 -2.51 -2.22
CA VAL A 148 9.12 -1.99 -1.26
C VAL A 148 7.89 -2.89 -1.26
N HIS A 149 7.38 -3.14 -0.07
CA HIS A 149 6.09 -3.77 0.17
C HIS A 149 5.31 -2.86 1.12
N HIS A 150 4.16 -2.35 0.67
CA HIS A 150 3.26 -1.62 1.55
C HIS A 150 1.91 -2.31 1.67
N THR A 151 1.38 -2.24 2.88
CA THR A 151 0.11 -2.82 3.25
C THR A 151 -0.77 -1.73 3.85
N SER A 152 -1.99 -1.59 3.32
CA SER A 152 -3.06 -0.83 3.97
C SER A 152 -3.96 -1.79 4.73
N PHE A 153 -3.95 -1.70 6.05
CA PHE A 153 -4.81 -2.46 6.95
C PHE A 153 -6.08 -1.70 7.25
N LEU A 154 -7.21 -2.36 7.06
CA LEU A 154 -8.55 -1.85 7.27
C LEU A 154 -8.89 -1.99 8.76
N TRP A 155 -8.40 -1.05 9.58
CA TRP A 155 -8.75 -1.03 11.00
C TRP A 155 -10.25 -0.82 11.19
N ASP A 156 -10.76 0.18 10.49
CA ASP A 156 -12.18 0.44 10.27
C ASP A 156 -12.35 1.10 8.89
N TYR A 157 -13.59 1.35 8.46
CA TYR A 157 -13.87 2.12 7.26
C TYR A 157 -15.27 2.70 7.25
N ASP A 158 -15.41 3.88 6.65
CA ASP A 158 -16.73 4.38 6.26
C ASP A 158 -17.22 3.64 5.01
N VAL A 159 -18.36 2.96 5.12
CA VAL A 159 -18.97 2.24 3.99
C VAL A 159 -19.25 3.17 2.81
N LYS A 160 -19.53 4.46 3.06
CA LYS A 160 -19.75 5.45 2.00
C LYS A 160 -18.54 5.62 1.10
N ASN A 161 -17.33 5.49 1.64
CA ASN A 161 -16.08 5.59 0.89
C ASN A 161 -15.96 4.48 -0.18
N MET A 162 -16.61 3.33 0.03
CA MET A 162 -16.60 2.24 -0.94
C MET A 162 -17.37 2.55 -2.22
N ASN A 163 -18.29 3.53 -2.18
CA ASN A 163 -19.09 3.95 -3.34
C ASN A 163 -18.28 4.75 -4.38
N TYR A 164 -17.05 5.17 -4.05
CA TYR A 164 -16.18 5.85 -5.00
C TYR A 164 -15.41 4.89 -5.92
N LEU A 165 -15.43 3.58 -5.62
CA LEU A 165 -14.67 2.57 -6.35
C LEU A 165 -15.56 1.67 -7.18
N LYS A 166 -15.16 1.45 -8.43
CA LYS A 166 -15.80 0.47 -9.30
C LYS A 166 -15.44 -0.94 -8.87
N ASN A 167 -16.36 -1.88 -9.14
CA ASN A 167 -16.02 -3.29 -9.05
C ASN A 167 -14.97 -3.65 -10.12
N PRO A 168 -13.83 -4.24 -9.75
CA PRO A 168 -12.79 -4.57 -10.70
C PRO A 168 -13.25 -5.67 -11.66
N LYS A 169 -13.02 -5.47 -12.97
CA LYS A 169 -13.35 -6.45 -14.03
C LYS A 169 -12.62 -7.79 -13.86
N ARG A 170 -11.45 -7.78 -13.23
CA ARG A 170 -10.68 -8.97 -12.86
C ARG A 170 -10.52 -9.00 -11.35
N ALA A 171 -11.37 -9.79 -10.72
CA ALA A 171 -11.25 -10.14 -9.31
C ALA A 171 -10.43 -11.43 -9.16
N PRO A 172 -9.63 -11.57 -8.08
CA PRO A 172 -9.04 -12.87 -7.74
C PRO A 172 -10.15 -13.91 -7.52
N GLU A 173 -9.91 -15.17 -7.90
CA GLU A 173 -10.90 -16.26 -7.78
C GLU A 173 -11.47 -16.37 -6.35
N TYR A 174 -10.63 -16.18 -5.33
CA TYR A 174 -11.02 -16.22 -3.92
C TYR A 174 -11.97 -15.08 -3.48
N ARG A 175 -12.16 -14.04 -4.30
CA ARG A 175 -13.18 -13.00 -4.05
C ARG A 175 -14.59 -13.58 -4.21
N LEU A 176 -14.77 -14.62 -5.03
CA LEU A 176 -16.06 -15.27 -5.27
C LEU A 176 -17.16 -14.27 -5.66
N ALA A 177 -16.80 -13.25 -6.45
CA ALA A 177 -17.68 -12.16 -6.89
C ALA A 177 -18.38 -11.34 -5.78
N ARG A 178 -17.95 -11.46 -4.51
CA ARG A 178 -18.49 -10.67 -3.40
C ARG A 178 -18.25 -9.18 -3.60
N ASN A 179 -19.23 -8.37 -3.19
CA ASN A 179 -19.10 -6.91 -3.10
C ASN A 179 -18.07 -6.53 -2.01
N HIS A 180 -17.76 -5.24 -1.89
CA HIS A 180 -16.73 -4.79 -0.93
C HIS A 180 -17.14 -5.06 0.53
N THR A 181 -18.41 -4.90 0.89
CA THR A 181 -18.90 -5.09 2.28
C THR A 181 -18.86 -6.55 2.73
N ASP A 182 -19.13 -7.50 1.83
CA ASP A 182 -19.18 -8.94 2.15
C ASP A 182 -17.79 -9.60 2.12
N PHE A 183 -16.78 -8.86 1.67
CA PHE A 183 -15.41 -9.36 1.49
C PHE A 183 -14.42 -8.82 2.51
N LEU A 184 -14.66 -7.59 3.01
CA LEU A 184 -13.74 -6.91 3.92
C LEU A 184 -14.08 -7.22 5.38
N CYS A 185 -13.05 -7.49 6.17
CA CYS A 185 -13.16 -7.66 7.61
C CYS A 185 -12.51 -6.45 8.29
N ARG A 186 -13.11 -5.91 9.35
CA ARG A 186 -12.54 -4.82 10.14
C ARG A 186 -11.57 -5.39 11.17
N MET A 187 -10.38 -4.81 11.26
CA MET A 187 -9.35 -5.31 12.16
C MET A 187 -9.68 -5.01 13.63
N ASN A 188 -10.39 -3.91 13.90
CA ASN A 188 -10.83 -3.52 15.25
C ASN A 188 -11.79 -4.51 15.93
N GLU A 189 -12.36 -5.46 15.19
CA GLU A 189 -13.16 -6.56 15.72
C GLU A 189 -12.31 -7.71 16.30
N TYR A 190 -11.02 -7.77 15.95
CA TYR A 190 -10.12 -8.88 16.30
C TYR A 190 -8.84 -8.41 17.02
N MET A 191 -8.53 -7.12 16.93
CA MET A 191 -7.36 -6.51 17.55
C MET A 191 -7.75 -5.52 18.64
N PRO A 192 -7.17 -5.61 19.86
CA PRO A 192 -7.55 -4.74 20.98
C PRO A 192 -7.32 -3.25 20.70
N SER A 193 -6.21 -2.91 20.05
CA SER A 193 -5.85 -1.53 19.72
C SER A 193 -4.78 -1.47 18.62
N ARG A 194 -4.65 -0.30 17.98
CA ARG A 194 -3.61 -0.05 16.98
C ARG A 194 -2.20 -0.08 17.58
N SER A 195 -2.07 0.27 18.86
CA SER A 195 -0.80 0.16 19.60
C SER A 195 -0.38 -1.29 19.76
N VAL A 196 -1.30 -2.19 20.17
CA VAL A 196 -1.01 -3.63 20.29
C VAL A 196 -0.59 -4.23 18.94
N PHE A 197 -1.23 -3.84 17.85
CA PHE A 197 -0.78 -4.21 16.51
C PHE A 197 0.64 -3.71 16.22
N THR A 198 0.92 -2.43 16.48
CA THR A 198 2.23 -1.85 16.18
C THR A 198 3.34 -2.48 17.03
N GLU A 199 3.09 -2.74 18.31
CA GLU A 199 4.00 -3.43 19.23
C GLU A 199 4.29 -4.87 18.78
N GLY A 200 3.26 -5.62 18.39
CA GLY A 200 3.43 -6.97 17.85
C GLY A 200 4.26 -7.01 16.57
N LEU A 201 4.05 -6.03 15.68
CA LEU A 201 4.86 -5.88 14.47
C LEU A 201 6.33 -5.61 14.80
N ILE A 202 6.60 -4.70 15.74
CA ILE A 202 7.97 -4.38 16.17
C ILE A 202 8.64 -5.60 16.81
N ALA A 203 7.91 -6.35 17.62
CA ALA A 203 8.40 -7.59 18.23
C ALA A 203 8.79 -8.62 17.15
N ALA A 204 7.91 -8.89 16.18
CA ALA A 204 8.19 -9.81 15.08
C ALA A 204 9.38 -9.35 14.22
N LEU A 205 9.44 -8.05 13.89
CA LEU A 205 10.57 -7.48 13.14
C LEU A 205 11.91 -7.63 13.87
N SER A 206 11.89 -7.54 15.20
CA SER A 206 13.09 -7.62 16.03
C SER A 206 13.75 -9.01 15.97
N GLU A 207 13.03 -10.04 15.55
CA GLU A 207 13.58 -11.39 15.32
C GLU A 207 14.53 -11.43 14.10
N HIS A 208 14.32 -10.54 13.14
CA HIS A 208 15.06 -10.48 11.88
C HIS A 208 16.04 -9.29 11.80
N PHE A 209 15.73 -8.19 12.47
CA PHE A 209 16.46 -6.92 12.35
C PHE A 209 16.85 -6.35 13.71
N THR A 210 17.91 -5.55 13.73
CA THR A 210 18.14 -4.57 14.80
C THR A 210 17.28 -3.34 14.50
N ILE A 211 16.35 -2.98 15.38
CA ILE A 211 15.42 -1.86 15.15
C ILE A 211 16.01 -0.56 15.68
N GLN A 212 16.01 0.49 14.86
CA GLN A 212 16.36 1.85 15.27
C GLN A 212 15.20 2.79 14.94
N GLN A 213 14.59 3.38 15.97
CA GLN A 213 13.61 4.45 15.79
C GLN A 213 14.28 5.70 15.22
N THR A 214 13.64 6.33 14.24
CA THR A 214 14.12 7.55 13.58
C THR A 214 12.94 8.40 13.13
N GLY A 215 13.12 9.72 13.05
CA GLY A 215 12.12 10.59 12.45
C GLY A 215 12.23 10.65 10.92
N PRO A 216 11.16 11.11 10.25
CA PRO A 216 11.11 11.22 8.79
C PRO A 216 12.16 12.20 8.22
N GLU A 217 12.63 13.17 8.99
CA GLU A 217 13.67 14.14 8.60
C GLU A 217 15.01 13.48 8.28
N THR A 218 15.31 12.34 8.89
CA THR A 218 16.56 11.59 8.64
C THR A 218 16.60 11.02 7.21
N ALA A 219 15.45 10.90 6.55
CA ALA A 219 15.33 10.46 5.16
C ALA A 219 15.45 11.59 4.13
N LEU A 220 15.40 12.86 4.57
CA LEU A 220 15.26 14.04 3.71
C LEU A 220 16.59 14.78 3.47
N SER A 221 17.68 14.39 4.12
CA SER A 221 18.89 15.22 4.29
C SER A 221 19.84 15.32 3.09
N HIS A 222 19.60 14.65 1.95
CA HIS A 222 20.68 14.46 0.96
C HIS A 222 20.36 14.74 -0.52
N ASP A 223 19.12 15.04 -0.91
CA ASP A 223 18.83 15.27 -2.34
C ASP A 223 17.51 16.05 -2.53
N ASN A 224 17.62 17.34 -2.86
CA ASN A 224 16.47 18.21 -3.16
C ASN A 224 15.93 18.01 -4.60
N ASP A 225 16.68 17.36 -5.48
CA ASP A 225 16.36 17.23 -6.90
C ASP A 225 15.53 15.98 -7.22
N PHE A 226 15.10 15.24 -6.19
CA PHE A 226 14.22 14.09 -6.38
C PHE A 226 12.76 14.52 -6.55
N GLU A 227 12.25 14.34 -7.77
CA GLU A 227 10.82 14.42 -8.09
C GLU A 227 10.14 13.05 -8.00
N PRO A 228 9.15 12.86 -7.11
CA PRO A 228 8.37 11.63 -7.04
C PRO A 228 7.54 11.39 -8.30
N SER A 229 7.46 10.14 -8.75
CA SER A 229 6.51 9.74 -9.81
C SER A 229 5.08 9.57 -9.29
N THR A 230 4.92 9.43 -7.98
CA THR A 230 3.60 9.48 -7.32
C THR A 230 3.00 10.87 -7.44
N LYS A 231 1.79 10.96 -8.00
CA LYS A 231 1.13 12.24 -8.29
C LYS A 231 -0.31 12.25 -7.83
N LEU A 232 -0.73 13.38 -7.28
CA LEU A 232 -2.14 13.75 -7.16
C LEU A 232 -2.65 14.07 -8.57
N LEU A 233 -3.77 13.46 -8.96
CA LEU A 233 -4.43 13.76 -10.23
C LEU A 233 -5.20 15.07 -10.11
N SER A 234 -5.15 15.89 -11.17
CA SER A 234 -5.83 17.16 -11.15
C SER A 234 -7.35 16.97 -11.31
N PRO A 235 -8.20 17.86 -10.76
CA PRO A 235 -9.62 17.83 -11.06
C PRO A 235 -9.93 17.92 -12.56
N GLN A 236 -9.10 18.63 -13.33
CA GLN A 236 -9.23 18.69 -14.79
C GLN A 236 -9.00 17.32 -15.44
N ASP A 237 -7.98 16.58 -15.00
CA ASP A 237 -7.70 15.22 -15.50
C ASP A 237 -8.92 14.30 -15.30
N LEU A 238 -9.63 14.48 -14.19
CA LEU A 238 -10.84 13.73 -13.87
C LEU A 238 -12.04 14.17 -14.72
N GLN A 239 -12.20 15.48 -14.94
CA GLN A 239 -13.27 16.03 -15.79
C GLN A 239 -13.13 15.62 -17.26
N ASP A 240 -11.90 15.61 -17.80
CA ASP A 240 -11.63 15.20 -19.19
C ASP A 240 -12.06 13.74 -19.46
N ILE A 241 -12.05 12.89 -18.42
CA ILE A 241 -12.51 11.51 -18.49
C ILE A 241 -14.04 11.41 -18.62
N ILE A 242 -14.79 12.35 -18.03
CA ILE A 242 -16.24 12.42 -18.19
C ILE A 242 -16.58 12.86 -19.61
N SER A 243 -15.98 13.97 -20.07
CA SER A 243 -16.22 14.54 -21.40
C SER A 243 -15.93 13.55 -22.54
N SER A 244 -14.87 12.73 -22.40
CA SER A 244 -14.54 11.69 -23.38
C SER A 244 -15.53 10.50 -23.40
N LYS A 245 -16.16 10.17 -22.27
CA LYS A 245 -17.23 9.17 -22.21
C LYS A 245 -18.53 9.67 -22.85
N GLU A 246 -18.89 10.92 -22.62
CA GLU A 246 -20.08 11.52 -23.24
C GLU A 246 -19.92 11.59 -24.76
N SER A 247 -18.77 12.05 -25.26
CA SER A 247 -18.44 12.07 -26.69
C SER A 247 -18.51 10.68 -27.36
N SER A 248 -17.99 9.64 -26.69
CA SER A 248 -18.04 8.27 -27.21
C SER A 248 -19.42 7.60 -27.11
N THR A 249 -20.30 8.09 -26.25
CA THR A 249 -21.69 7.63 -26.12
C THR A 249 -22.58 8.29 -27.18
N VAL A 250 -22.36 9.57 -27.49
CA VAL A 250 -23.08 10.31 -28.55
C VAL A 250 -22.80 9.73 -29.94
N GLN A 251 -21.64 9.11 -30.17
CA GLN A 251 -21.31 8.44 -31.44
C GLN A 251 -21.97 7.06 -31.63
N ARG A 252 -22.75 6.54 -30.68
CA ARG A 252 -23.45 5.24 -30.79
C ARG A 252 -24.98 5.39 -30.75
N VAL A 253 -25.57 5.90 -31.83
CA VAL A 253 -26.96 5.60 -32.21
C VAL A 253 -27.02 5.25 -33.72
N PRO A 254 -27.32 3.99 -34.11
CA PRO A 254 -27.34 3.53 -35.50
C PRO A 254 -28.76 3.27 -36.06
N GLY A 255 -28.92 3.34 -37.39
CA GLY A 255 -30.07 2.79 -38.14
C GLY A 255 -30.05 3.23 -39.61
N TRP A 256 -30.32 2.44 -40.64
CA TRP A 256 -30.80 1.06 -40.88
C TRP A 256 -30.32 0.65 -42.31
N PRO A 257 -30.21 -0.63 -42.69
CA PRO A 257 -29.93 -1.02 -44.07
C PRO A 257 -31.18 -0.90 -44.95
N GLN A 258 -31.06 -0.27 -46.12
CA GLN A 258 -32.07 -0.35 -47.17
C GLN A 258 -31.86 -1.63 -47.98
N SER A 259 -32.79 -2.59 -47.85
CA SER A 259 -33.23 -3.50 -48.91
C SER A 259 -34.52 -4.21 -48.47
#